data_AF-A0AAV5M4C2-F1
#
_entry.id   AF-A0AAV5M4C2-F1
#
_cell.length_a   1.000
_cell.length_b   1.000
_cell.length_c   1.000
_cell.angle_alpha   90.00
_cell.angle_beta   90.00
_cell.angle_gamma   90.00
#
_symmetry.space_group_name_H-M   'P 1'
#
loop_
_entity.id
_entity.type
_entity.pdbx_description
1 polymer ?
#
loop_
_entity_poly.entity_id
_entity_poly.type
_entity_poly.pdbx_seq_one_letter_code
_entity_poly.pdbx_strand_id
1 'polypeptide(L)'
;MPALFAKTPLLSHSLNGSLTTHFVSTPKLPVSLSLRSSARQKGVGVRVRVGAGLIEPDGGKLVELLVEDSKRNIKKREAVSLPRIRLTKSDLQWVHVLSEGWASPLGGFMRESEFLQTLHFNSLRLDDGSVVNMSVPIVLAIDDSQKHNIGESTRVALVDSDDNPIAILSE
;
A
#
# COMPACT_ATOMS: atom_id res chain seq x y z
N MET A 1 -28.23 -9.48 -13.97
CA MET A 1 -27.68 -10.08 -15.20
C MET A 1 -27.94 -9.16 -16.38
N PRO A 2 -26.92 -8.39 -16.80
CA PRO A 2 -26.69 -8.24 -18.23
C PRO A 2 -25.20 -8.36 -18.59
N ALA A 3 -24.93 -8.97 -19.75
CA ALA A 3 -23.63 -9.04 -20.40
C ALA A 3 -23.73 -8.30 -21.73
N LEU A 4 -22.74 -7.47 -22.07
CA LEU A 4 -22.52 -6.99 -23.44
C LEU A 4 -21.01 -6.91 -23.73
N PHE A 5 -20.66 -7.42 -24.91
CA PHE A 5 -19.33 -7.61 -25.47
C PHE A 5 -18.76 -6.31 -26.08
N ALA A 6 -17.44 -6.12 -25.95
CA ALA A 6 -16.46 -6.04 -27.05
C ALA A 6 -15.30 -5.05 -26.78
N LYS A 7 -14.08 -5.55 -27.02
CA LYS A 7 -12.78 -4.87 -27.02
C LYS A 7 -12.75 -3.65 -27.94
N THR A 8 -12.25 -2.52 -27.43
CA THR A 8 -11.71 -1.41 -28.22
C THR A 8 -10.24 -1.69 -28.61
N PRO A 9 -9.84 -1.49 -29.88
CA PRO A 9 -8.43 -1.54 -30.26
C PRO A 9 -7.77 -0.17 -30.00
N LEU A 10 -6.69 -0.15 -29.23
CA LEU A 10 -5.82 1.02 -29.10
C LEU A 10 -4.99 1.18 -30.39
N LEU A 11 -5.22 2.27 -31.11
CA LEU A 11 -4.40 2.75 -32.22
C LEU A 11 -3.07 3.31 -31.67
N SER A 12 -1.96 2.70 -32.03
CA SER A 12 -0.62 3.25 -31.82
C SER A 12 -0.32 4.32 -32.87
N HIS A 13 -0.34 5.59 -32.48
CA HIS A 13 0.20 6.65 -33.31
C HIS A 13 1.73 6.68 -33.16
N SER A 14 2.42 6.30 -34.23
CA SER A 14 3.87 6.48 -34.39
C SER A 14 4.19 7.97 -34.52
N LEU A 15 4.99 8.51 -33.60
CA LEU A 15 5.55 9.86 -33.71
C LEU A 15 6.77 9.80 -34.64
N ASN A 16 6.54 10.00 -35.95
CA ASN A 16 7.60 10.34 -36.90
C ASN A 16 7.96 11.82 -36.73
N GLY A 17 8.87 12.12 -35.81
CA GLY A 17 9.55 13.41 -35.71
C GLY A 17 11.03 13.25 -36.03
N SER A 18 11.49 13.83 -37.14
CA SER A 18 12.93 13.98 -37.42
C SER A 18 13.52 14.96 -36.42
N LEU A 19 14.31 14.48 -35.45
CA LEU A 19 15.12 15.33 -34.60
C LEU A 19 16.36 15.77 -35.38
N THR A 20 16.28 16.97 -35.96
CA THR A 20 17.40 17.64 -36.63
C THR A 20 18.37 18.14 -35.55
N THR A 21 19.51 17.50 -35.38
CA THR A 21 20.58 17.96 -34.49
C THR A 21 21.50 18.94 -35.21
N HIS A 22 21.44 20.23 -34.85
CA HIS A 22 22.46 21.20 -35.27
C HIS A 22 23.72 21.00 -34.40
N PHE A 23 24.71 20.32 -34.97
CA PHE A 23 26.07 20.27 -34.42
C PHE A 23 26.68 21.68 -34.46
N VAL A 24 26.97 22.27 -33.30
CA VAL A 24 27.81 23.47 -33.18
C VAL A 24 29.28 23.03 -33.13
N SER A 25 30.06 23.61 -34.03
CA SER A 25 31.52 23.45 -34.16
C SER A 25 32.26 23.85 -32.86
N THR A 26 33.20 23.02 -32.43
CA THR A 26 34.03 23.23 -31.24
C THR A 26 35.16 24.24 -31.49
N PRO A 27 35.53 25.11 -30.52
CA PRO A 27 36.84 25.74 -30.53
C PRO A 27 37.86 24.78 -29.91
N LYS A 28 38.96 24.55 -30.62
CA LYS A 28 40.12 23.77 -30.14
C LYS A 28 40.92 24.62 -29.13
N LEU A 29 41.05 24.14 -27.90
CA LEU A 29 42.02 24.65 -26.92
C LEU A 29 43.07 23.56 -26.65
N PRO A 30 44.38 23.86 -26.62
CA PRO A 30 45.39 22.89 -26.24
C PRO A 30 45.53 22.91 -24.72
N VAL A 31 44.89 21.96 -24.03
CA VAL A 31 45.12 21.75 -22.60
C VAL A 31 45.93 20.47 -22.44
N SER A 32 47.19 20.61 -22.03
CA SER A 32 48.06 19.49 -21.66
C SER A 32 47.53 18.82 -20.39
N LEU A 33 47.12 17.55 -20.49
CA LEU A 33 46.76 16.72 -19.35
C LEU A 33 48.02 16.23 -18.64
N SER A 34 48.44 16.91 -17.57
CA SER A 34 49.32 16.28 -16.59
C SER A 34 48.52 15.31 -15.74
N LEU A 35 48.76 14.00 -15.89
CA LEU A 35 48.35 13.02 -14.89
C LEU A 35 49.10 13.30 -13.58
N ARG A 36 48.44 13.95 -12.62
CA ARG A 36 48.83 13.86 -11.22
C ARG A 36 48.16 12.63 -10.61
N SER A 37 48.92 11.58 -10.35
CA SER A 37 48.56 10.56 -9.38
C SER A 37 48.55 11.21 -8.00
N SER A 38 47.38 11.62 -7.52
CA SER A 38 47.21 12.09 -6.15
C SER A 38 46.30 11.16 -5.36
N ALA A 39 46.78 10.88 -4.16
CA ALA A 39 46.35 9.93 -3.17
C ALA A 39 44.84 9.63 -3.09
N ARG A 40 44.59 8.32 -2.98
CA ARG A 40 43.39 7.65 -2.47
C ARG A 40 42.79 8.37 -1.25
N GLN A 41 41.82 9.24 -1.46
CA GLN A 41 40.84 9.56 -0.42
C GLN A 41 39.79 8.45 -0.41
N LYS A 42 39.78 7.67 0.68
CA LYS A 42 38.68 6.76 1.02
C LYS A 42 37.47 7.60 1.44
N GLY A 43 36.82 8.24 0.49
CA GLY A 43 35.43 8.67 0.66
C GLY A 43 34.55 7.45 0.45
N VAL A 44 33.78 7.06 1.47
CA VAL A 44 32.68 6.09 1.31
C VAL A 44 31.57 6.80 0.54
N GLY A 45 31.79 7.00 -0.75
CA GLY A 45 30.75 7.46 -1.66
C GLY A 45 29.78 6.31 -1.85
N VAL A 46 28.57 6.43 -1.30
CA VAL A 46 27.47 5.53 -1.62
C VAL A 46 27.20 5.71 -3.12
N ARG A 47 27.73 4.79 -3.92
CA ARG A 47 27.45 4.73 -5.35
C ARG A 47 25.99 4.31 -5.50
N VAL A 48 25.10 5.28 -5.69
CA VAL A 48 23.69 5.04 -6.00
C VAL A 48 23.66 4.23 -7.30
N ARG A 49 23.38 2.93 -7.19
CA ARG A 49 23.14 2.07 -8.33
C ARG A 49 21.71 2.30 -8.76
N VAL A 50 21.52 3.02 -9.86
CA VAL A 50 20.19 3.18 -10.47
C VAL A 50 19.84 1.86 -11.16
N GLY A 51 18.96 1.08 -10.54
CA GLY A 51 18.34 -0.11 -11.13
C GLY A 51 16.93 0.23 -11.63
N ALA A 52 16.52 -0.33 -12.77
CA ALA A 52 15.20 -0.13 -13.35
C ALA A 52 14.16 -1.15 -12.82
N GLY A 53 14.09 -1.33 -11.49
CA GLY A 53 13.11 -2.21 -10.84
C GLY A 53 11.77 -1.51 -10.60
N LEU A 54 10.72 -2.30 -10.33
CA LEU A 54 9.50 -1.76 -9.74
C LEU A 54 9.80 -1.23 -8.32
N ILE A 55 9.05 -0.22 -7.89
CA ILE A 55 9.17 0.31 -6.52
C ILE A 55 8.77 -0.76 -5.51
N GLU A 56 9.50 -0.82 -4.40
CA GLU A 56 9.14 -1.69 -3.28
C GLU A 56 7.96 -1.07 -2.49
N PRO A 57 7.03 -1.90 -2.00
CA PRO A 57 5.98 -1.42 -1.10
C PRO A 57 6.55 -0.83 0.20
N ASP A 58 5.80 0.07 0.83
CA ASP A 58 6.13 0.62 2.14
C ASP A 58 6.28 -0.52 3.18
N GLY A 59 7.33 -0.44 4.01
CA GLY A 59 7.71 -1.52 4.93
C GLY A 59 8.42 -2.72 4.27
N GLY A 60 8.72 -2.64 2.97
CA GLY A 60 9.52 -3.62 2.23
C GLY A 60 8.73 -4.82 1.68
N LYS A 61 7.44 -4.95 1.99
CA LYS A 61 6.57 -6.01 1.45
C LYS A 61 5.11 -5.58 1.43
N LEU A 62 4.35 -6.10 0.46
CA LEU A 62 2.90 -5.93 0.41
C LEU A 62 2.25 -6.76 1.52
N VAL A 63 1.36 -6.15 2.30
CA VAL A 63 0.59 -6.80 3.37
C VAL A 63 -0.83 -7.07 2.88
N GLU A 64 -1.07 -8.29 2.40
CA GLU A 64 -2.39 -8.76 1.99
C GLU A 64 -3.13 -9.40 3.18
N LEU A 65 -4.40 -9.05 3.38
CA LEU A 65 -5.20 -9.53 4.51
C LEU A 65 -6.27 -10.57 4.09
N LEU A 66 -6.13 -11.14 2.89
CA LEU A 66 -6.98 -12.22 2.43
C LEU A 66 -6.60 -13.55 3.10
N VAL A 67 -7.62 -14.29 3.53
CA VAL A 67 -7.45 -15.64 4.03
C VAL A 67 -7.16 -16.57 2.88
N GLU A 68 -6.14 -17.41 3.03
CA GLU A 68 -5.82 -18.49 2.11
C GLU A 68 -7.05 -19.36 1.79
N ASP A 69 -7.24 -19.72 0.52
CA ASP A 69 -8.46 -20.40 0.06
C ASP A 69 -8.74 -21.73 0.79
N SER A 70 -7.69 -22.45 1.19
CA SER A 70 -7.78 -23.68 1.98
C SER A 70 -8.44 -23.47 3.35
N LYS A 71 -8.29 -22.29 3.95
CA LYS A 71 -8.79 -21.93 5.29
C LYS A 71 -10.10 -21.15 5.24
N ARG A 72 -10.53 -20.68 4.06
CA ARG A 72 -11.73 -19.83 3.89
C ARG A 72 -12.99 -20.43 4.52
N ASN A 73 -13.26 -21.71 4.29
CA ASN A 73 -14.44 -22.39 4.86
C ASN A 73 -14.38 -22.59 6.37
N ILE A 74 -13.17 -22.70 6.93
CA ILE A 74 -12.96 -22.78 8.38
C ILE A 74 -13.28 -21.40 8.98
N LYS A 75 -12.69 -20.33 8.42
CA LYS A 75 -12.92 -18.96 8.88
C LYS A 75 -14.37 -18.51 8.75
N LYS A 76 -15.07 -18.88 7.67
CA LYS A 76 -16.51 -18.62 7.52
C LYS A 76 -17.34 -19.25 8.64
N ARG A 77 -17.08 -20.52 8.98
CA ARG A 77 -17.78 -21.21 10.08
C ARG A 77 -17.47 -20.57 11.43
N GLU A 78 -16.23 -20.17 11.62
CA GLU A 78 -15.77 -19.48 12.83
C GLU A 78 -16.52 -18.15 13.04
N ALA A 79 -16.65 -17.35 11.97
CA ALA A 79 -17.31 -16.04 12.01
C ALA A 79 -18.77 -16.11 12.47
N VAL A 80 -19.48 -17.22 12.20
CA VAL A 80 -20.89 -17.40 12.62
C VAL A 80 -21.05 -17.36 14.14
N SER A 81 -20.02 -17.80 14.88
CA SER A 81 -20.05 -17.88 16.35
C SER A 81 -19.62 -16.59 17.07
N LEU A 82 -19.12 -15.59 16.32
CA LEU A 82 -18.59 -14.35 16.89
C LEU A 82 -19.67 -13.27 17.01
N PRO A 83 -19.52 -12.31 17.94
CA PRO A 83 -20.29 -11.06 17.90
C PRO A 83 -20.06 -10.37 16.54
N ARG A 84 -21.14 -9.81 15.99
CA ARG A 84 -21.15 -9.28 14.62
C ARG A 84 -21.26 -7.76 14.60
N ILE A 85 -20.53 -7.14 13.67
CA ILE A 85 -20.66 -5.73 13.31
C ILE A 85 -21.15 -5.68 11.85
N ARG A 86 -22.28 -5.02 11.63
CA ARG A 86 -22.81 -4.81 10.28
C ARG A 86 -22.08 -3.65 9.63
N LEU A 87 -21.48 -3.90 8.47
CA LEU A 87 -20.74 -2.92 7.71
C LEU A 87 -21.68 -2.07 6.85
N THR A 88 -21.37 -0.78 6.79
CA THR A 88 -21.93 0.09 5.75
C THR A 88 -21.22 -0.16 4.42
N LYS A 89 -21.76 0.41 3.34
CA LYS A 89 -21.12 0.36 2.02
C LYS A 89 -19.72 0.97 2.03
N SER A 90 -19.50 2.05 2.78
CA SER A 90 -18.19 2.70 2.89
C SER A 90 -17.21 1.82 3.66
N ASP A 91 -17.66 1.15 4.72
CA ASP A 91 -16.79 0.24 5.49
C ASP A 91 -16.36 -0.95 4.64
N LEU A 92 -17.26 -1.51 3.81
CA LEU A 92 -16.93 -2.58 2.86
C LEU A 92 -15.84 -2.15 1.86
N GLN A 93 -15.88 -0.90 1.40
CA GLN A 93 -14.83 -0.36 0.52
C GLN A 93 -13.49 -0.25 1.25
N TRP A 94 -13.50 0.18 2.52
CA TRP A 94 -12.28 0.21 3.32
C TRP A 94 -11.73 -1.19 3.63
N VAL A 95 -12.60 -2.17 3.89
CA VAL A 95 -12.19 -3.58 4.02
C VAL A 95 -11.52 -4.05 2.74
N HIS A 96 -12.02 -3.66 1.55
CA HIS A 96 -11.40 -4.02 0.28
C HIS A 96 -10.01 -3.39 0.13
N VAL A 97 -9.88 -2.08 0.41
CA VAL A 97 -8.58 -1.37 0.41
C VAL A 97 -7.56 -2.07 1.31
N LEU A 98 -7.95 -2.42 2.54
CA LEU A 98 -7.11 -3.14 3.49
C LEU A 98 -6.76 -4.55 2.99
N SER A 99 -7.74 -5.27 2.42
CA SER A 99 -7.55 -6.65 1.99
C SER A 99 -6.50 -6.84 0.91
N GLU A 100 -6.42 -5.91 -0.04
CA GLU A 100 -5.46 -5.94 -1.15
C GLU A 100 -4.11 -5.29 -0.83
N GLY A 101 -3.94 -4.77 0.40
CA GLY A 101 -2.69 -4.18 0.85
C GLY A 101 -2.40 -2.77 0.32
N TRP A 102 -3.41 -2.03 -0.15
CA TRP A 102 -3.24 -0.63 -0.59
C TRP A 102 -2.71 0.28 0.52
N ALA A 103 -3.02 -0.04 1.78
CA ALA A 103 -2.56 0.68 2.96
C ALA A 103 -1.44 -0.07 3.69
N SER A 104 -0.65 -0.89 2.99
CA SER A 104 0.55 -1.52 3.55
C SER A 104 1.42 -0.46 4.24
N PRO A 105 1.87 -0.68 5.48
CA PRO A 105 1.96 -1.97 6.18
C PRO A 105 0.84 -2.25 7.20
N LEU A 106 -0.32 -1.58 7.12
CA LEU A 106 -1.41 -1.81 8.08
C LEU A 106 -1.89 -3.27 8.08
N GLY A 107 -2.06 -3.83 9.28
CA GLY A 107 -2.58 -5.18 9.51
C GLY A 107 -4.11 -5.25 9.64
N GLY A 108 -4.81 -4.12 9.54
CA GLY A 108 -6.25 -4.02 9.74
C GLY A 108 -6.70 -2.56 9.88
N PHE A 109 -7.88 -2.35 10.46
CA PHE A 109 -8.30 -1.00 10.86
C PHE A 109 -7.36 -0.45 11.94
N MET A 110 -7.09 0.86 11.86
CA MET A 110 -6.12 1.50 12.74
C MET A 110 -6.48 1.34 14.21
N ARG A 111 -5.48 0.98 15.01
CA ARG A 111 -5.50 1.11 16.47
C ARG A 111 -5.35 2.57 16.87
N GLU A 112 -5.57 2.87 18.15
CA GLU A 112 -5.46 4.23 18.69
C GLU A 112 -4.09 4.86 18.40
N SER A 113 -3.00 4.11 18.57
CA SER A 113 -1.64 4.59 18.31
C SER A 113 -1.41 4.96 16.84
N GLU A 114 -1.93 4.16 15.91
CA GLU A 114 -1.81 4.39 14.45
C GLU A 114 -2.70 5.55 14.00
N PHE A 115 -3.90 5.64 14.57
CA PHE A 115 -4.84 6.72 14.33
C PHE A 115 -4.28 8.08 14.76
N LEU A 116 -3.73 8.17 15.97
CA LEU A 116 -3.12 9.41 16.49
C LEU A 116 -1.91 9.82 15.65
N GLN A 117 -1.07 8.87 15.25
CA GLN A 117 0.07 9.18 14.38
C GLN A 117 -0.37 9.69 13.01
N THR A 118 -1.39 9.07 12.42
CA THR A 118 -1.99 9.50 11.15
C THR A 118 -2.52 10.93 11.25
N LEU A 119 -3.30 11.24 12.30
CA LEU A 119 -3.88 12.57 12.49
C LEU A 119 -2.82 13.66 12.72
N HIS A 120 -1.79 13.38 13.51
CA HIS A 120 -0.83 14.40 13.93
C HIS A 120 0.39 14.53 13.01
N PHE A 121 0.79 13.44 12.36
CA PHE A 121 2.06 13.37 11.63
C PHE A 121 1.92 12.93 10.18
N ASN A 122 0.72 12.59 9.71
CA ASN A 122 0.48 12.03 8.38
C ASN A 122 1.41 10.85 8.05
N SER A 123 1.77 10.06 9.06
CA SER A 123 2.73 8.96 8.94
C SER A 123 2.53 7.89 10.00
N LEU A 124 3.11 6.71 9.77
CA LEU A 124 3.22 5.64 10.76
C LEU A 124 4.68 5.30 11.00
N ARG A 125 5.05 5.11 12.26
CA ARG A 125 6.37 4.60 12.66
C ARG A 125 6.33 3.09 12.80
N LEU A 126 7.22 2.40 12.10
CA LEU A 126 7.35 0.94 12.13
C LEU A 126 8.28 0.48 13.26
N ASP A 127 8.27 -0.83 13.54
CA ASP A 127 9.05 -1.44 14.62
C ASP A 127 10.57 -1.26 14.46
N ASP A 128 11.06 -1.20 13.21
CA ASP A 128 12.46 -0.92 12.88
C ASP A 128 12.83 0.57 13.02
N GLY A 129 11.87 1.41 13.39
CA GLY A 129 12.00 2.85 13.54
C GLY A 129 11.88 3.65 12.25
N SER A 130 11.69 2.99 11.10
CA SER A 130 11.38 3.67 9.84
C SER A 130 9.98 4.31 9.88
N VAL A 131 9.74 5.24 8.94
CA VAL A 131 8.50 6.01 8.88
C VAL A 131 7.94 5.92 7.47
N VAL A 132 6.64 5.62 7.36
CA VAL A 132 5.90 5.52 6.10
C VAL A 132 4.79 6.56 6.05
N ASN A 133 4.37 6.97 4.85
CA ASN A 133 3.29 7.95 4.71
C ASN A 133 1.94 7.30 5.04
N MET A 134 1.13 7.99 5.85
CA MET A 134 -0.23 7.59 6.15
C MET A 134 -1.00 8.84 6.58
N SER A 135 -1.69 9.48 5.64
CA SER A 135 -2.30 10.80 5.84
C SER A 135 -3.80 10.77 6.09
N VAL A 136 -4.44 9.61 5.94
CA VAL A 136 -5.89 9.46 6.06
C VAL A 136 -6.21 8.35 7.05
N PRO A 137 -7.04 8.60 8.08
CA PRO A 137 -7.49 7.58 9.01
C PRO A 137 -8.30 6.46 8.33
N ILE A 138 -7.93 5.21 8.57
CA ILE A 138 -8.66 4.03 8.12
C ILE A 138 -9.19 3.32 9.37
N VAL A 139 -10.41 3.69 9.77
CA VAL A 139 -11.03 3.28 11.05
C VAL A 139 -12.41 2.68 10.81
N LEU A 140 -12.83 1.81 11.73
CA LEU A 140 -14.20 1.29 11.79
C LEU A 140 -14.90 1.89 13.00
N ALA A 141 -15.84 2.79 12.76
CA ALA A 141 -16.64 3.40 13.83
C ALA A 141 -17.74 2.44 14.29
N ILE A 142 -17.98 2.38 15.60
CA ILE A 142 -19.07 1.61 16.21
C ILE A 142 -19.83 2.49 17.20
N ASP A 143 -21.10 2.17 17.42
CA ASP A 143 -21.92 2.81 18.45
C ASP A 143 -21.79 2.12 19.82
N ASP A 144 -22.32 2.77 20.86
CA ASP A 144 -22.26 2.26 22.24
C ASP A 144 -22.99 0.91 22.41
N SER A 145 -24.04 0.66 21.62
CA SER A 145 -24.79 -0.60 21.67
C SER A 145 -23.98 -1.74 21.06
N GLN A 146 -23.28 -1.49 19.95
CA GLN A 146 -22.36 -2.43 19.33
C GLN A 146 -21.19 -2.71 20.25
N LYS A 147 -20.61 -1.68 20.87
CA LYS A 147 -19.54 -1.84 21.87
C LYS A 147 -19.99 -2.73 23.03
N HIS A 148 -21.19 -2.51 23.56
CA HIS A 148 -21.76 -3.35 24.62
C HIS A 148 -21.95 -4.80 24.17
N ASN A 149 -22.45 -5.02 22.94
CA ASN A 149 -22.67 -6.36 22.37
C ASN A 149 -21.36 -7.13 22.12
N ILE A 150 -20.28 -6.43 21.80
CA ILE A 150 -18.94 -7.02 21.65
C ILE A 150 -18.41 -7.48 23.02
N GLY A 151 -18.61 -6.67 24.06
CA GLY A 151 -18.18 -6.96 25.42
C GLY A 151 -16.67 -7.24 25.49
N GLU A 152 -16.30 -8.34 26.15
CA GLU A 152 -14.90 -8.77 26.34
C GLU A 152 -14.39 -9.67 25.20
N SER A 153 -15.09 -9.72 24.07
CA SER A 153 -14.68 -10.57 22.94
C SER A 153 -13.47 -9.98 22.22
N THR A 154 -12.40 -10.76 22.11
CA THR A 154 -11.18 -10.36 21.39
C THR A 154 -11.32 -10.44 19.87
N ARG A 155 -12.45 -10.98 19.38
CA ARG A 155 -12.70 -11.22 17.95
C ARG A 155 -14.14 -10.91 17.61
N VAL A 156 -14.33 -10.24 16.48
CA VAL A 156 -15.64 -9.85 15.97
C VAL A 156 -15.74 -10.23 14.49
N ALA A 157 -16.92 -10.65 14.05
CA ALA A 157 -17.21 -10.87 12.64
C ALA A 157 -17.74 -9.58 12.01
N LEU A 158 -17.19 -9.22 10.86
CA LEU A 158 -17.70 -8.13 10.04
C LEU A 158 -18.63 -8.72 8.98
N VAL A 159 -19.89 -8.28 8.97
CA VAL A 159 -20.93 -8.81 8.09
C VAL A 159 -21.50 -7.73 7.17
N ASP A 160 -21.99 -8.12 6.00
CA ASP A 160 -22.66 -7.20 5.07
C ASP A 160 -24.14 -6.93 5.45
N SER A 161 -24.88 -6.28 4.56
CA SER A 161 -26.32 -6.02 4.72
C SER A 161 -27.18 -7.28 4.79
N ASP A 162 -26.70 -8.39 4.23
CA ASP A 162 -27.41 -9.66 4.11
C ASP A 162 -26.94 -10.68 5.17
N ASP A 163 -26.18 -10.22 6.18
CA ASP A 163 -25.58 -11.03 7.24
C ASP A 163 -24.54 -12.06 6.75
N ASN A 164 -23.98 -11.87 5.55
CA ASN A 164 -22.87 -12.70 5.08
C ASN A 164 -21.56 -12.28 5.78
N PRO A 165 -20.76 -13.23 6.31
CA PRO A 165 -19.47 -12.93 6.91
C PRO A 165 -18.44 -12.53 5.83
N ILE A 166 -17.90 -11.33 5.97
CA ILE A 166 -16.91 -10.73 5.06
C ILE A 166 -15.50 -10.87 5.63
N ALA A 167 -15.31 -10.53 6.90
CA ALA A 167 -14.01 -10.57 7.56
C ALA A 167 -14.14 -10.91 9.05
N ILE A 168 -13.02 -11.27 9.69
CA ILE A 168 -12.92 -11.36 11.14
C ILE A 168 -11.88 -10.34 11.57
N LEU A 169 -12.27 -9.43 12.45
CA LEU A 169 -11.35 -8.50 13.10
C LEU A 169 -10.93 -9.11 14.43
N SER A 170 -9.64 -9.39 14.57
CA SER A 170 -9.03 -9.79 15.84
C SER A 170 -8.36 -8.59 16.51
N GLU A 171 -8.09 -8.69 17.80
CA GLU A 171 -7.06 -7.87 18.46
C GLU A 171 -5.70 -7.96 17.78
#